data_AF-A0A0J8DVB5-F1
#
_entry.id   AF-A0A0J8DVB5-F1
#
_cell.length_a   1.000
_cell.length_b   1.000
_cell.length_c   1.000
_cell.angle_alpha   90.00
_cell.angle_beta   90.00
_cell.angle_gamma   90.00
#
_symmetry.space_group_name_H-M   'P 1'
#
loop_
_entity.id
_entity.type
_entity.pdbx_description
1 polymer ?
#
loop_
_entity_poly.entity_id
_entity_poly.type
_entity_poly.pdbx_seq_one_letter_code
_entity_poly.pdbx_strand_id
1 'polypeptide(L)'
;MVRKRGRTQGSNSNEPEAHEEPAASEVMIDTMGLTGLNREQKVTWRNLCRSKRVVQCTKFIDTPFLAQLGLLDGFREMMGRAGLLGMLDYIPRTYKRCVYEFLSTLTWVKHRGETRIRFRMHDRVRNISMSQVREAFGWVAPSSDNPFVPMGVPSEEVGVFWYRISGLPLSSGGEKISSIRHPGLRMAAYFLGMTIFCKGETGKLNQLEMCYLRSLLPGSVGIPDWADLWLKSCIDVRTKLGGQ
;
A
#
# COMPACT_ATOMS: atom_id res chain seq x y z
N MET A 1 -31.37 72.02 -20.64
CA MET A 1 -30.15 72.49 -21.33
C MET A 1 -28.96 72.29 -20.40
N VAL A 2 -27.99 71.44 -20.79
CA VAL A 2 -26.57 71.36 -20.37
C VAL A 2 -26.16 71.17 -18.89
N ARG A 3 -25.69 69.93 -18.61
CA ARG A 3 -24.52 69.43 -17.84
C ARG A 3 -24.20 69.93 -16.42
N LYS A 4 -23.87 68.95 -15.54
CA LYS A 4 -22.53 68.88 -14.92
C LYS A 4 -22.14 67.48 -14.43
N ARG A 5 -20.88 67.12 -14.69
CA ARG A 5 -20.13 65.96 -14.18
C ARG A 5 -19.82 66.14 -12.69
N GLY A 6 -19.70 65.02 -11.97
CA GLY A 6 -19.02 64.92 -10.67
C GLY A 6 -18.57 63.48 -10.46
N ARG A 7 -17.25 63.24 -10.47
CA ARG A 7 -16.57 61.95 -10.36
C ARG A 7 -15.68 62.02 -9.10
N THR A 8 -15.84 61.11 -8.14
CA THR A 8 -14.79 60.54 -7.25
C THR A 8 -15.43 59.48 -6.35
N GLN A 9 -15.02 58.21 -6.46
CA GLN A 9 -14.10 57.49 -5.54
C GLN A 9 -14.70 57.37 -4.13
N GLY A 10 -14.93 56.19 -3.55
CA GLY A 10 -14.33 54.88 -3.77
C GLY A 10 -13.94 54.34 -2.41
N SER A 11 -14.60 53.29 -1.94
CA SER A 11 -14.10 52.29 -0.98
C SER A 11 -15.29 51.43 -0.58
N ASN A 12 -15.32 50.17 -1.02
CA ASN A 12 -15.95 49.11 -0.27
C ASN A 12 -15.27 47.80 -0.67
N SER A 13 -14.41 47.35 0.24
CA SER A 13 -14.22 45.96 0.64
C SER A 13 -14.47 44.89 -0.42
N ASN A 14 -13.36 44.37 -0.94
CA ASN A 14 -13.28 42.99 -1.45
C ASN A 14 -13.76 42.03 -0.35
N GLU A 15 -14.98 41.54 -0.48
CA GLU A 15 -15.36 40.25 0.08
C GLU A 15 -14.78 39.17 -0.84
N PRO A 16 -13.99 38.21 -0.33
CA PRO A 16 -13.58 37.08 -1.14
C PRO A 16 -14.81 36.19 -1.38
N GLU A 17 -15.17 36.03 -2.66
CA GLU A 17 -16.13 35.03 -3.13
C GLU A 17 -15.86 33.70 -2.43
N ALA A 18 -16.83 33.28 -1.61
CA ALA A 18 -16.84 31.94 -1.05
C ALA A 18 -16.91 30.96 -2.23
N HIS A 19 -15.78 30.37 -2.58
CA HIS A 19 -15.75 29.16 -3.37
C HIS A 19 -16.54 28.10 -2.60
N GLU A 20 -17.80 27.89 -3.00
CA GLU A 20 -18.56 26.71 -2.62
C GLU A 20 -17.69 25.48 -2.98
N GLU A 21 -17.21 24.79 -1.95
CA GLU A 21 -16.65 23.46 -2.12
C GLU A 21 -17.70 22.62 -2.85
N PRO A 22 -17.32 21.88 -3.92
CA PRO A 22 -18.27 21.01 -4.59
C PRO A 22 -18.80 20.00 -3.57
N ALA A 23 -20.13 19.95 -3.44
CA ALA A 23 -20.84 18.99 -2.62
C ALA A 23 -20.23 17.60 -2.82
N ALA A 24 -19.87 16.94 -1.72
CA ALA A 24 -19.27 15.60 -1.71
C ALA A 24 -19.99 14.72 -2.73
N SER A 25 -19.32 14.46 -3.86
CA SER A 25 -19.86 13.66 -4.95
C SER A 25 -20.49 12.40 -4.36
N GLU A 26 -21.78 12.18 -4.60
CA GLU A 26 -22.44 10.93 -4.24
C GLU A 26 -21.54 9.78 -4.74
N VAL A 27 -20.86 9.11 -3.83
CA VAL A 27 -19.99 7.99 -4.18
C VAL A 27 -20.91 6.91 -4.73
N MET A 28 -21.04 6.83 -6.06
CA MET A 28 -21.78 5.76 -6.72
C MET A 28 -21.21 4.44 -6.19
N ILE A 29 -22.04 3.71 -5.44
CA ILE A 29 -21.66 2.40 -4.95
C ILE A 29 -21.60 1.49 -6.18
N ASP A 30 -20.41 0.96 -6.47
CA ASP A 30 -20.27 -0.06 -7.49
C ASP A 30 -21.08 -1.28 -7.03
N THR A 31 -22.16 -1.60 -7.73
CA THR A 31 -23.04 -2.72 -7.38
C THR A 31 -22.65 -4.02 -8.09
N MET A 32 -21.68 -3.96 -9.02
CA MET A 32 -21.25 -5.13 -9.77
C MET A 32 -20.57 -6.14 -8.86
N GLY A 33 -21.18 -7.31 -8.64
CA GLY A 33 -20.64 -8.37 -7.77
C GLY A 33 -21.25 -8.43 -6.36
N LEU A 34 -22.23 -7.58 -6.03
CA LEU A 34 -23.01 -7.72 -4.79
C LEU A 34 -23.90 -8.97 -4.77
N THR A 35 -24.21 -9.52 -5.93
CA THR A 35 -25.11 -10.67 -6.12
C THR A 35 -24.48 -11.93 -5.52
N GLY A 36 -25.11 -12.53 -4.51
CA GLY A 36 -24.57 -13.72 -3.82
C GLY A 36 -23.59 -13.42 -2.68
N LEU A 37 -23.40 -12.15 -2.31
CA LEU A 37 -22.77 -11.79 -1.03
C LEU A 37 -23.79 -11.85 0.12
N ASN A 38 -23.34 -12.24 1.31
CA ASN A 38 -24.16 -12.18 2.52
C ASN A 38 -24.26 -10.75 3.07
N ARG A 39 -25.05 -10.53 4.13
CA ARG A 39 -25.29 -9.19 4.70
C ARG A 39 -23.99 -8.50 5.14
N GLU A 40 -23.11 -9.21 5.84
CA GLU A 40 -21.83 -8.68 6.33
C GLU A 40 -20.89 -8.30 5.20
N GLN A 41 -20.74 -9.18 4.20
CA GLN A 41 -19.91 -8.95 3.02
C GLN A 41 -20.39 -7.72 2.23
N LYS A 42 -21.72 -7.53 2.11
CA LYS A 42 -22.30 -6.33 1.50
C LYS A 42 -22.04 -5.05 2.31
N VAL A 43 -21.94 -5.14 3.64
CA VAL A 43 -21.54 -3.99 4.48
C VAL A 43 -20.07 -3.67 4.22
N THR A 44 -19.18 -4.66 4.30
CA THR A 44 -17.75 -4.48 4.00
C THR A 44 -17.53 -3.90 2.60
N TRP A 45 -18.23 -4.41 1.58
CA TRP A 45 -18.16 -3.89 0.21
C TRP A 45 -18.51 -2.40 0.15
N ARG A 46 -19.64 -2.00 0.76
CA ARG A 46 -20.07 -0.59 0.77
C ARG A 46 -19.07 0.29 1.51
N ASN A 47 -18.50 -0.19 2.61
CA ASN A 47 -17.47 0.55 3.35
C ASN A 47 -16.19 0.71 2.50
N LEU A 48 -15.79 -0.33 1.76
CA LEU A 48 -14.67 -0.26 0.81
C LEU A 48 -14.93 0.73 -0.34
N CYS A 49 -16.17 0.82 -0.82
CA CYS A 49 -16.56 1.80 -1.85
C CYS A 49 -16.51 3.23 -1.34
N ARG A 50 -16.96 3.47 -0.10
CA ARG A 50 -17.07 4.79 0.54
C ARG A 50 -15.79 5.26 1.21
N SER A 51 -14.84 4.36 1.43
CA SER A 51 -13.58 4.67 2.09
C SER A 51 -12.80 5.72 1.30
N LYS A 52 -12.22 6.70 2.00
CA LYS A 52 -11.19 7.60 1.44
C LYS A 52 -9.98 6.82 0.90
N ARG A 53 -9.77 5.58 1.36
CA ARG A 53 -8.89 4.59 0.71
C ARG A 53 -9.63 3.96 -0.46
N VAL A 54 -9.97 4.77 -1.47
CA VAL A 54 -10.46 4.26 -2.75
C VAL A 54 -9.41 3.26 -3.26
N VAL A 55 -9.83 2.07 -3.69
CA VAL A 55 -8.93 1.16 -4.39
C VAL A 55 -8.47 1.88 -5.66
N GLN A 56 -7.26 2.44 -5.61
CA GLN A 56 -6.62 3.08 -6.74
C GLN A 56 -5.85 2.01 -7.53
N CYS A 57 -5.67 2.25 -8.82
CA CYS A 57 -4.81 1.39 -9.63
C CYS A 57 -3.42 1.30 -8.98
N THR A 58 -2.88 0.08 -8.92
CA THR A 58 -1.60 -0.18 -8.27
C THR A 58 -0.52 0.68 -8.92
N LYS A 59 0.23 1.43 -8.10
CA LYS A 59 1.45 2.10 -8.57
C LYS A 59 2.46 1.01 -8.93
N PHE A 60 2.85 0.96 -10.19
CA PHE A 60 3.89 0.07 -10.68
C PHE A 60 5.25 0.76 -10.59
N ILE A 61 6.30 -0.04 -10.56
CA ILE A 61 7.67 0.47 -10.68
C ILE A 61 7.94 0.68 -12.17
N ASP A 62 8.20 1.93 -12.55
CA ASP A 62 8.64 2.27 -13.91
C ASP A 62 10.11 1.84 -14.09
N THR A 63 10.30 0.60 -14.53
CA THR A 63 11.64 0.03 -14.73
C THR A 63 12.42 0.73 -15.85
N PRO A 64 11.82 1.16 -16.99
CA PRO A 64 12.51 2.04 -17.95
C PRO A 64 13.02 3.34 -17.33
N PHE A 65 12.20 4.02 -16.53
CA PHE A 65 12.61 5.27 -15.89
C PHE A 65 13.73 5.04 -14.85
N LEU A 66 13.65 3.97 -14.05
CA LEU A 66 14.74 3.60 -13.14
C LEU A 66 16.04 3.29 -13.89
N ALA A 67 15.97 2.70 -15.08
CA ALA A 67 17.13 2.45 -15.92
C ALA A 67 17.76 3.76 -16.41
N GLN A 68 16.94 4.72 -16.86
CA GLN A 68 17.40 6.05 -17.28
C GLN A 68 18.10 6.81 -16.13
N LEU A 69 17.67 6.60 -14.89
CA LEU A 69 18.30 7.18 -13.70
C LEU A 69 19.56 6.41 -13.23
N GLY A 70 19.92 5.30 -13.88
CA GLY A 70 21.04 4.45 -13.44
C GLY A 70 20.79 3.73 -12.11
N LEU A 71 19.53 3.61 -11.67
CA LEU A 71 19.15 3.02 -10.39
C LEU A 71 18.65 1.58 -10.49
N LEU A 72 18.35 1.12 -11.71
CA LEU A 72 17.65 -0.15 -11.92
C LEU A 72 18.43 -1.35 -11.37
N ASP A 73 19.72 -1.45 -11.63
CA ASP A 73 20.51 -2.64 -11.25
C ASP A 73 20.59 -2.79 -9.72
N GLY A 74 20.96 -1.73 -9.01
CA GLY A 74 20.98 -1.74 -7.55
C GLY A 74 19.59 -1.97 -6.95
N PHE A 75 18.54 -1.44 -7.59
CA PHE A 75 17.16 -1.68 -7.17
C PHE A 75 16.75 -3.15 -7.37
N ARG A 76 17.04 -3.75 -8.54
CA ARG A 76 16.79 -5.18 -8.80
C ARG A 76 17.55 -6.07 -7.84
N GLU A 77 18.81 -5.73 -7.52
CA GLU A 77 19.60 -6.48 -6.55
C GLU A 77 18.93 -6.47 -5.17
N MET A 78 18.51 -5.30 -4.67
CA MET A 78 17.79 -5.17 -3.40
C MET A 78 16.49 -6.00 -3.38
N MET A 79 15.70 -5.94 -4.45
CA MET A 79 14.44 -6.68 -4.55
C MET A 79 14.68 -8.20 -4.69
N GLY A 80 15.75 -8.61 -5.36
CA GLY A 80 16.17 -10.01 -5.49
C GLY A 80 16.58 -10.64 -4.18
N ARG A 81 17.32 -9.91 -3.34
CA ARG A 81 17.70 -10.39 -2.01
C ARG A 81 16.49 -10.72 -1.14
N ALA A 82 15.42 -9.95 -1.29
CA ALA A 82 14.17 -10.18 -0.59
C ALA A 82 13.21 -11.14 -1.30
N GLY A 83 13.53 -11.71 -2.46
CA GLY A 83 12.59 -12.58 -3.19
C GLY A 83 11.38 -11.83 -3.77
N LEU A 84 11.54 -10.54 -4.10
CA LEU A 84 10.50 -9.66 -4.65
C LEU A 84 10.66 -9.39 -6.15
N LEU A 85 11.59 -10.05 -6.85
CA LEU A 85 11.84 -9.80 -8.28
C LEU A 85 10.60 -10.02 -9.14
N GLY A 86 9.80 -11.05 -8.87
CA GLY A 86 8.58 -11.33 -9.64
C GLY A 86 7.56 -10.20 -9.59
N MET A 87 7.60 -9.35 -8.56
CA MET A 87 6.74 -8.18 -8.46
C MET A 87 7.15 -7.03 -9.39
N LEU A 88 8.40 -7.00 -9.87
CA LEU A 88 8.87 -5.98 -10.80
C LEU A 88 8.30 -6.17 -12.21
N ASP A 89 8.00 -7.42 -12.56
CA ASP A 89 7.45 -7.80 -13.85
C ASP A 89 5.90 -7.80 -13.83
N TYR A 90 5.30 -7.57 -12.65
CA TYR A 90 3.86 -7.54 -12.45
C TYR A 90 3.26 -6.20 -12.91
N ILE A 91 2.79 -6.15 -14.16
CA ILE A 91 2.04 -5.01 -14.73
C ILE A 91 0.52 -5.30 -14.92
N PRO A 92 -0.20 -6.09 -14.09
CA PRO A 92 -1.62 -6.24 -14.31
C PRO A 92 -2.41 -5.03 -13.82
N ARG A 93 -3.42 -4.68 -14.61
CA ARG A 93 -4.43 -3.68 -14.24
C ARG A 93 -5.19 -4.16 -13.00
N THR A 94 -5.27 -3.30 -12.00
CA THR A 94 -6.07 -3.57 -10.80
C THR A 94 -7.53 -3.30 -11.11
N TYR A 95 -8.34 -4.36 -11.17
CA TYR A 95 -9.78 -4.21 -11.41
C TYR A 95 -10.50 -3.92 -10.10
N LYS A 96 -11.02 -2.69 -9.96
CA LYS A 96 -11.72 -2.19 -8.75
C LYS A 96 -12.76 -3.20 -8.23
N ARG A 97 -13.62 -3.72 -9.12
CA ARG A 97 -14.61 -4.76 -8.81
C ARG A 97 -13.99 -6.00 -8.19
N CYS A 98 -12.97 -6.58 -8.83
CA CYS A 98 -12.35 -7.83 -8.37
C CYS A 98 -11.66 -7.65 -7.02
N VAL A 99 -11.08 -6.48 -6.76
CA VAL A 99 -10.48 -6.17 -5.46
C VAL A 99 -11.55 -6.06 -4.36
N TYR A 100 -12.68 -5.39 -4.63
CA TYR A 100 -13.77 -5.32 -3.67
C TYR A 100 -14.38 -6.69 -3.39
N GLU A 101 -14.57 -7.52 -4.42
CA GLU A 101 -15.08 -8.88 -4.28
C GLU A 101 -14.13 -9.73 -3.44
N PHE A 102 -12.83 -9.65 -3.75
CA PHE A 102 -11.78 -10.31 -2.98
C PHE A 102 -11.79 -9.86 -1.52
N LEU A 103 -11.62 -8.56 -1.25
CA LEU A 103 -11.48 -8.03 0.13
C LEU A 103 -12.74 -8.23 0.97
N SER A 104 -13.94 -8.14 0.37
CA SER A 104 -15.19 -8.33 1.11
C SER A 104 -15.45 -9.80 1.48
N THR A 105 -14.90 -10.76 0.73
CA THR A 105 -15.16 -12.19 0.92
C THR A 105 -13.97 -12.99 1.47
N LEU A 106 -12.81 -12.35 1.58
CA LEU A 106 -11.56 -12.96 2.04
C LEU A 106 -11.71 -13.53 3.45
N THR A 107 -11.51 -14.84 3.59
CA THR A 107 -11.57 -15.59 4.84
C THR A 107 -10.52 -16.70 4.88
N TRP A 108 -10.15 -17.11 6.09
CA TRP A 108 -9.32 -18.29 6.31
C TRP A 108 -10.16 -19.55 6.40
N VAL A 109 -9.71 -20.62 5.77
CA VAL A 109 -10.35 -21.93 5.86
C VAL A 109 -9.32 -23.02 6.10
N LYS A 110 -9.63 -23.94 7.00
CA LYS A 110 -8.87 -25.20 7.12
C LYS A 110 -9.42 -26.18 6.10
N HIS A 111 -8.56 -26.74 5.27
CA HIS A 111 -8.93 -27.77 4.30
C HIS A 111 -7.87 -28.87 4.31
N ARG A 112 -8.27 -30.09 4.70
CA ARG A 112 -7.37 -31.25 4.83
C ARG A 112 -6.13 -30.98 5.70
N GLY A 113 -6.31 -30.25 6.81
CA GLY A 113 -5.22 -29.89 7.72
C GLY A 113 -4.38 -28.69 7.29
N GLU A 114 -4.50 -28.21 6.06
CA GLU A 114 -3.80 -27.04 5.55
C GLU A 114 -4.66 -25.77 5.71
N THR A 115 -4.03 -24.67 6.14
CA THR A 115 -4.65 -23.34 6.13
C THR A 115 -4.63 -22.75 4.73
N ARG A 116 -5.81 -22.43 4.20
CA ARG A 116 -5.99 -21.85 2.86
C ARG A 116 -6.79 -20.56 2.94
N ILE A 117 -6.69 -19.74 1.90
CA ILE A 117 -7.53 -18.55 1.75
C ILE A 117 -8.71 -18.85 0.83
N ARG A 118 -9.90 -18.47 1.30
CA ARG A 118 -11.14 -18.54 0.53
C ARG A 118 -11.63 -17.12 0.25
N PHE A 119 -11.93 -16.85 -1.01
CA PHE A 119 -12.49 -15.59 -1.46
C PHE A 119 -13.33 -15.82 -2.70
N ARG A 120 -14.03 -14.78 -3.14
CA ARG A 120 -14.84 -14.76 -4.34
C ARG A 120 -14.21 -13.80 -5.35
N MET A 121 -14.19 -14.20 -6.61
CA MET A 121 -13.70 -13.38 -7.72
C MET A 121 -14.42 -13.79 -9.01
N HIS A 122 -14.99 -12.82 -9.73
CA HIS A 122 -15.84 -13.06 -10.89
C HIS A 122 -16.98 -14.03 -10.58
N ASP A 123 -17.65 -13.81 -9.45
CA ASP A 123 -18.79 -14.59 -9.01
C ASP A 123 -18.49 -16.07 -8.67
N ARG A 124 -17.20 -16.44 -8.62
CA ARG A 124 -16.75 -17.80 -8.29
C ARG A 124 -16.00 -17.81 -6.98
N VAL A 125 -16.32 -18.78 -6.12
CA VAL A 125 -15.55 -19.06 -4.91
C VAL A 125 -14.25 -19.74 -5.29
N ARG A 126 -13.14 -19.18 -4.83
CA ARG A 126 -11.78 -19.69 -5.00
C ARG A 126 -11.22 -20.10 -3.64
N ASN A 127 -10.38 -21.11 -3.64
CA ASN A 127 -9.71 -21.63 -2.44
C ASN A 127 -8.26 -21.96 -2.79
N ILE A 128 -7.33 -21.11 -2.40
CA ILE A 128 -5.90 -21.24 -2.76
C ILE A 128 -5.02 -21.35 -1.52
N SER A 129 -3.93 -22.10 -1.61
CA SER A 129 -2.92 -22.19 -0.55
C SER A 129 -2.01 -20.97 -0.55
N MET A 130 -1.28 -20.77 0.55
CA MET A 130 -0.23 -19.75 0.61
C MET A 130 0.89 -19.98 -0.42
N SER A 131 1.18 -21.24 -0.78
CA SER A 131 2.13 -21.55 -1.86
C SER A 131 1.65 -21.01 -3.21
N GLN A 132 0.37 -21.20 -3.55
CA GLN A 132 -0.22 -20.67 -4.78
C GLN A 132 -0.23 -19.14 -4.80
N VAL A 133 -0.41 -18.50 -3.63
CA VAL A 133 -0.28 -17.04 -3.51
C VAL A 133 1.14 -16.59 -3.81
N ARG A 134 2.15 -17.24 -3.20
CA ARG A 134 3.56 -16.92 -3.45
C ARG A 134 3.93 -17.07 -4.92
N GLU A 135 3.51 -18.18 -5.54
CA GLU A 135 3.71 -18.45 -6.96
C GLU A 135 3.05 -17.37 -7.84
N ALA A 136 1.79 -17.01 -7.56
CA ALA A 136 1.04 -16.04 -8.36
C ALA A 136 1.68 -14.65 -8.39
N PHE A 137 2.34 -14.22 -7.30
CA PHE A 137 3.03 -12.93 -7.19
C PHE A 137 4.54 -13.03 -7.46
N GLY A 138 5.07 -14.22 -7.75
CA GLY A 138 6.50 -14.44 -7.91
C GLY A 138 7.29 -14.11 -6.65
N TRP A 139 6.71 -14.28 -5.45
CA TRP A 139 7.39 -14.21 -4.17
C TRP A 139 8.22 -15.48 -3.96
N VAL A 140 9.31 -15.56 -4.71
CA VAL A 140 10.27 -16.65 -4.63
C VAL A 140 11.33 -16.22 -3.63
N ALA A 141 11.17 -16.64 -2.37
CA ALA A 141 12.23 -16.53 -1.40
C ALA A 141 13.33 -17.54 -1.76
N PRO A 142 14.60 -17.13 -1.92
CA PRO A 142 15.72 -18.05 -1.82
C PRO A 142 15.57 -18.95 -0.58
N SER A 143 15.92 -20.24 -0.70
CA SER A 143 15.95 -21.12 0.47
C SER A 143 16.88 -20.53 1.52
N SER A 144 16.36 -20.18 2.69
CA SER A 144 17.12 -19.73 3.85
C SER A 144 16.84 -20.68 5.00
N ASP A 145 17.90 -21.30 5.53
CA ASP A 145 17.81 -22.14 6.74
C ASP A 145 17.46 -21.31 7.99
N ASN A 146 17.62 -19.99 7.90
CA ASN A 146 17.32 -19.07 8.98
C ASN A 146 15.97 -18.36 8.75
N PRO A 147 15.01 -18.44 9.69
CA PRO A 147 13.75 -17.73 9.61
C PRO A 147 13.97 -16.21 9.75
N PHE A 148 13.20 -15.42 8.99
CA PHE A 148 13.19 -13.96 9.18
C PHE A 148 12.43 -13.60 10.46
N VAL A 149 13.06 -12.85 11.37
CA VAL A 149 12.44 -12.42 12.64
C VAL A 149 12.38 -10.89 12.69
N PRO A 150 11.24 -10.27 12.31
CA PRO A 150 11.13 -8.81 12.25
C PRO A 150 11.32 -8.13 13.62
N MET A 151 10.86 -8.79 14.69
CA MET A 151 10.85 -8.28 16.07
C MET A 151 12.00 -8.82 16.93
N GLY A 152 12.89 -9.63 16.35
CA GLY A 152 14.08 -10.15 17.05
C GLY A 152 15.24 -9.16 17.09
N VAL A 153 15.06 -8.01 16.42
CA VAL A 153 16.06 -6.96 16.28
C VAL A 153 15.86 -5.97 17.44
N PRO A 154 16.86 -5.76 18.32
CA PRO A 154 16.80 -4.74 19.36
C PRO A 154 16.47 -3.35 18.78
N SER A 155 15.70 -2.55 19.50
CA SER A 155 15.35 -1.16 19.09
C SER A 155 16.60 -0.33 18.74
N GLU A 156 17.72 -0.57 19.43
CA GLU A 156 19.02 0.05 19.16
C GLU A 156 19.52 -0.24 17.74
N GLU A 157 19.36 -1.48 17.25
CA GLU A 157 19.76 -1.84 15.88
C GLU A 157 18.87 -1.15 14.83
N VAL A 158 17.58 -0.96 15.12
CA VAL A 158 16.67 -0.18 14.26
C VAL A 158 17.10 1.29 14.22
N GLY A 159 17.53 1.84 15.36
CA GLY A 159 18.06 3.20 15.45
C GLY A 159 19.35 3.40 14.68
N VAL A 160 20.30 2.47 14.82
CA VAL A 160 21.56 2.48 14.06
C VAL A 160 21.28 2.36 12.56
N PHE A 161 20.37 1.46 12.17
CA PHE A 161 19.96 1.32 10.78
C PHE A 161 19.36 2.61 10.22
N TRP A 162 18.40 3.21 10.93
CA TRP A 162 17.77 4.47 10.53
C TRP A 162 18.80 5.60 10.38
N TYR A 163 19.70 5.74 11.34
CA TYR A 163 20.75 6.75 11.30
C TYR A 163 21.67 6.55 10.09
N ARG A 164 22.03 5.31 9.73
CA ARG A 164 22.86 5.03 8.56
C ARG A 164 22.21 5.46 7.24
N ILE A 165 20.89 5.26 7.12
CA ILE A 165 20.19 5.55 5.86
C ILE A 165 19.66 6.98 5.76
N SER A 166 19.48 7.69 6.87
CA SER A 166 18.91 9.04 6.91
C SER A 166 19.87 10.12 7.45
N GLY A 167 20.82 9.72 8.30
CA GLY A 167 21.65 10.60 9.12
C GLY A 167 20.90 11.33 10.23
N LEU A 168 19.70 10.85 10.59
CA LEU A 168 18.85 11.42 11.63
C LEU A 168 18.63 10.39 12.75
N PRO A 169 18.43 10.84 14.00
CA PRO A 169 17.99 9.96 15.09
C PRO A 169 16.54 9.50 14.85
N LEU A 170 16.15 8.41 15.52
CA LEU A 170 14.74 7.97 15.55
C LEU A 170 13.87 9.00 16.28
N SER A 171 12.65 9.14 15.79
CA SER A 171 11.60 9.99 16.34
C SER A 171 10.42 9.15 16.85
N SER A 172 9.62 9.73 17.74
CA SER A 172 8.40 9.08 18.24
C SER A 172 7.22 9.13 17.25
N GLY A 173 7.29 9.99 16.24
CA GLY A 173 6.18 10.29 15.31
C GLY A 173 6.20 9.53 13.97
N GLY A 174 7.11 8.57 13.83
CA GLY A 174 7.36 7.80 12.61
C GLY A 174 8.27 8.51 11.62
N GLU A 175 9.02 7.71 10.87
CA GLU A 175 10.16 8.19 10.09
C GLU A 175 9.80 8.55 8.65
N LYS A 176 10.09 9.78 8.22
CA LYS A 176 9.73 10.22 6.86
C LYS A 176 10.54 9.48 5.81
N ILE A 177 9.89 8.83 4.85
CA ILE A 177 10.57 8.13 3.74
C ILE A 177 11.48 9.09 2.96
N SER A 178 11.09 10.35 2.81
CA SER A 178 11.89 11.39 2.16
C SER A 178 13.26 11.62 2.79
N SER A 179 13.45 11.26 4.06
CA SER A 179 14.73 11.40 4.77
C SER A 179 15.75 10.32 4.39
N ILE A 180 15.32 9.21 3.76
CA ILE A 180 16.24 8.15 3.30
C ILE A 180 17.11 8.72 2.17
N ARG A 181 18.43 8.73 2.35
CA ARG A 181 19.40 9.30 1.39
C ARG A 181 19.61 8.42 0.16
N HIS A 182 19.54 7.10 0.33
CA HIS A 182 19.73 6.15 -0.77
C HIS A 182 18.47 6.09 -1.67
N PRO A 183 18.53 6.56 -2.94
CA PRO A 183 17.34 6.73 -3.78
C PRO A 183 16.63 5.40 -4.07
N GLY A 184 17.37 4.33 -4.34
CA GLY A 184 16.76 3.01 -4.56
C GLY A 184 16.07 2.46 -3.30
N LEU A 185 16.60 2.73 -2.11
CA LEU A 185 16.00 2.26 -0.86
C LEU A 185 14.75 3.07 -0.53
N ARG A 186 14.77 4.37 -0.82
CA ARG A 186 13.60 5.25 -0.74
C ARG A 186 12.47 4.74 -1.64
N MET A 187 12.79 4.39 -2.88
CA MET A 187 11.83 3.80 -3.82
C MET A 187 11.27 2.47 -3.32
N ALA A 188 12.12 1.61 -2.75
CA ALA A 188 11.67 0.33 -2.20
C ALA A 188 10.72 0.51 -1.00
N ALA A 189 11.00 1.49 -0.14
CA ALA A 189 10.12 1.84 0.98
C ALA A 189 8.73 2.31 0.49
N TYR A 190 8.68 3.14 -0.56
CA TYR A 190 7.42 3.52 -1.21
C TYR A 190 6.70 2.33 -1.81
N PHE A 191 7.42 1.48 -2.53
CA PHE A 191 6.87 0.27 -3.14
C PHE A 191 6.23 -0.63 -2.08
N LEU A 192 6.97 -1.02 -1.03
CA LEU A 192 6.45 -1.87 0.05
C LEU A 192 5.24 -1.23 0.75
N GLY A 193 5.28 0.08 0.98
CA GLY A 193 4.17 0.85 1.53
C GLY A 193 2.89 0.74 0.72
N MET A 194 2.98 0.89 -0.61
CA MET A 194 1.83 0.87 -1.51
C MET A 194 1.32 -0.55 -1.79
N THR A 195 2.22 -1.54 -1.90
CA THR A 195 1.87 -2.88 -2.40
C THR A 195 1.66 -3.90 -1.28
N ILE A 196 2.60 -4.00 -0.34
CA ILE A 196 2.59 -5.03 0.71
C ILE A 196 1.81 -4.56 1.93
N PHE A 197 2.09 -3.34 2.42
CA PHE A 197 1.47 -2.79 3.63
C PHE A 197 0.11 -2.12 3.39
N CYS A 198 -0.30 -1.99 2.11
CA CYS A 198 -1.57 -1.39 1.69
C CYS A 198 -1.85 -0.01 2.32
N LYS A 199 -0.83 0.85 2.43
CA LYS A 199 -0.96 2.18 3.02
C LYS A 199 -1.61 3.14 2.01
N GLY A 200 -2.61 3.90 2.48
CA GLY A 200 -3.15 5.02 1.71
C GLY A 200 -2.15 6.17 1.58
N GLU A 201 -1.37 6.40 2.65
CA GLU A 201 -0.28 7.38 2.69
C GLU A 201 1.02 6.70 3.06
N THR A 202 2.00 6.71 2.15
CA THR A 202 3.31 6.08 2.33
C THR A 202 4.38 7.06 2.80
N GLY A 203 4.02 8.20 3.40
CA GLY A 203 5.00 9.23 3.77
C GLY A 203 5.93 8.84 4.92
N LYS A 204 5.54 7.86 5.74
CA LYS A 204 6.24 7.49 6.98
C LYS A 204 6.49 5.98 7.10
N LEU A 205 7.52 5.61 7.86
CA LEU A 205 7.84 4.26 8.28
C LEU A 205 7.68 4.10 9.80
N ASN A 206 7.07 3.01 10.23
CA ASN A 206 7.14 2.55 11.62
C ASN A 206 8.33 1.58 11.82
N GLN A 207 8.61 1.21 13.08
CA GLN A 207 9.74 0.33 13.39
C GLN A 207 9.67 -1.03 12.70
N LEU A 208 8.49 -1.64 12.64
CA LEU A 208 8.30 -2.93 11.99
C LEU A 208 8.57 -2.84 10.48
N GLU A 209 8.07 -1.78 9.83
CA GLU A 209 8.34 -1.49 8.41
C GLU A 209 9.83 -1.24 8.15
N MET A 210 10.55 -0.63 9.10
CA MET A 210 12.01 -0.46 9.01
C MET A 210 12.74 -1.81 9.05
N CYS A 211 12.29 -2.78 9.86
CA CYS A 211 12.86 -4.12 9.88
C CYS A 211 12.68 -4.83 8.52
N TYR A 212 11.51 -4.70 7.90
CA TYR A 212 11.29 -5.22 6.55
C TYR A 212 12.09 -4.47 5.48
N LEU A 213 12.33 -3.18 5.64
CA LEU A 213 13.18 -2.42 4.72
C LEU A 213 14.65 -2.86 4.81
N ARG A 214 15.13 -3.20 6.02
CA ARG A 214 16.49 -3.71 6.25
C ARG A 214 16.73 -5.04 5.53
N SER A 215 15.70 -5.87 5.32
CA SER A 215 15.84 -7.16 4.62
C SER A 215 16.21 -7.04 3.13
N LEU A 216 16.12 -5.83 2.56
CA LEU A 216 16.53 -5.54 1.19
C LEU A 216 18.04 -5.32 1.06
N LEU A 217 18.77 -5.16 2.17
CA LEU A 217 20.17 -4.76 2.17
C LEU A 217 21.11 -5.93 2.48
N PRO A 218 22.38 -5.86 2.06
CA PRO A 218 23.37 -6.87 2.41
C PRO A 218 23.48 -7.08 3.93
N GLY A 219 23.66 -8.34 4.35
CA GLY A 219 23.82 -8.71 5.75
C GLY A 219 22.51 -8.97 6.51
N SER A 220 21.35 -8.88 5.86
CA SER A 220 20.10 -9.36 6.45
C SER A 220 20.04 -10.90 6.49
N VAL A 221 19.54 -11.45 7.60
CA VAL A 221 19.35 -12.89 7.78
C VAL A 221 17.87 -13.24 7.55
N GLY A 222 17.63 -14.24 6.71
CA GLY A 222 16.28 -14.69 6.36
C GLY A 222 15.57 -13.76 5.38
N ILE A 223 14.49 -14.27 4.80
CA ILE A 223 13.62 -13.53 3.87
C ILE A 223 12.23 -13.42 4.49
N PRO A 224 11.62 -12.23 4.50
CA PRO A 224 10.26 -12.07 4.99
C PRO A 224 9.27 -12.95 4.22
N ASP A 225 8.28 -13.49 4.92
CA ASP A 225 7.11 -14.09 4.26
C ASP A 225 6.18 -12.98 3.77
N TRP A 226 6.50 -12.45 2.59
CA TRP A 226 5.73 -11.36 1.95
C TRP A 226 4.27 -11.73 1.73
N ALA A 227 3.99 -13.02 1.52
CA ALA A 227 2.63 -13.50 1.31
C ALA A 227 1.78 -13.40 2.57
N ASP A 228 2.33 -13.85 3.69
CA ASP A 228 1.67 -13.74 4.98
C ASP A 228 1.45 -12.26 5.35
N LEU A 229 2.46 -11.41 5.14
CA LEU A 229 2.39 -9.97 5.43
C LEU A 229 1.37 -9.22 4.55
N TRP A 230 1.36 -9.48 3.24
CA TRP A 230 0.37 -8.91 2.32
C TRP A 230 -1.05 -9.34 2.70
N LEU A 231 -1.23 -10.60 3.05
CA LEU A 231 -2.53 -11.14 3.41
C LEU A 231 -3.05 -10.56 4.74
N LYS A 232 -2.17 -10.42 5.75
CA LYS A 232 -2.48 -9.70 6.99
C LYS A 232 -2.90 -8.26 6.70
N SER A 233 -2.20 -7.57 5.80
CA SER A 233 -2.54 -6.21 5.38
C SER A 233 -3.90 -6.14 4.69
N CYS A 234 -4.25 -7.12 3.84
CA CYS A 234 -5.58 -7.22 3.23
C CYS A 234 -6.69 -7.42 4.27
N ILE A 235 -6.45 -8.26 5.28
CA ILE A 235 -7.39 -8.49 6.39
C ILE A 235 -7.54 -7.23 7.24
N ASP A 236 -6.44 -6.55 7.54
CA ASP A 236 -6.44 -5.29 8.27
C ASP A 236 -7.25 -4.20 7.56
N VAL A 237 -7.10 -4.10 6.23
CA VAL A 237 -7.92 -3.20 5.42
C VAL A 237 -9.41 -3.57 5.52
N ARG A 238 -9.73 -4.87 5.47
CA ARG A 238 -11.10 -5.37 5.63
C ARG A 238 -11.69 -5.02 7.01
N THR A 239 -10.94 -5.23 8.10
CA THR A 239 -11.43 -5.06 9.48
C THR A 239 -11.46 -3.60 9.92
N LYS A 240 -10.41 -2.82 9.64
CA LYS A 240 -10.33 -1.39 10.00
C LYS A 240 -11.35 -0.53 9.25
N LEU A 241 -11.85 -0.99 8.10
CA LEU A 241 -12.96 -0.36 7.38
C LEU A 241 -14.33 -0.94 7.77
N GLY A 242 -14.37 -2.09 8.45
CA GLY A 242 -15.58 -2.72 8.96
C GLY A 242 -15.99 -2.25 10.36
N GLY A 243 -15.05 -1.68 11.13
CA GLY A 243 -15.33 -1.06 12.43
C GLY A 243 -15.73 0.40 12.28
N GLN A 244 -17.04 0.65 12.39
CA GLN A 244 -17.58 1.92 12.90
C GLN A 244 -18.00 1.70 14.34
#